data_AF-A0A8S3K1M1-F1
#
_entry.id   AF-A0A8S3K1M1-F1
#
_cell.length_a   1.000
_cell.length_b   1.000
_cell.length_c   1.000
_cell.angle_alpha   90.00
_cell.angle_beta   90.00
_cell.angle_gamma   90.00
#
_symmetry.space_group_name_H-M   'P 1'
#
loop_
_entity.id
_entity.type
_entity.pdbx_description
1 polymer ?
#
loop_
_entity_poly.entity_id
_entity_poly.type
_entity_poly.pdbx_seq_one_letter_code
_entity_poly.pdbx_strand_id
1 'polypeptide(L)'
;MYKKYLPAELARLEPRLFCKALFKALNLRDADFKFGLTKVFFRPGKFAEFDELMKSDPQNLAVLISKVKKWLIWTRWKTAQWCALSVIKLKNKILYRRKCLIDIQRHTRMHLVYKRYAP
;
A
#
# COMPACT_ATOMS: atom_id res chain seq x y z
N MET A 1 -6.85 6.03 -24.95
CA MET A 1 -7.19 7.47 -25.04
C MET A 1 -6.13 8.36 -24.36
N TYR A 2 -5.83 8.16 -23.06
CA TYR A 2 -4.94 9.06 -22.30
C TYR A 2 -3.44 8.90 -22.51
N LYS A 3 -2.98 7.75 -23.03
CA LYS A 3 -1.56 7.43 -23.23
C LYS A 3 -0.79 8.47 -24.08
N LYS A 4 -1.49 9.16 -24.99
CA LYS A 4 -0.92 10.17 -25.89
C LYS A 4 -0.55 11.48 -25.19
N TYR A 5 -1.24 11.80 -24.10
CA TYR A 5 -1.03 13.04 -23.34
C TYR A 5 -0.19 12.81 -22.07
N LEU A 6 0.21 11.57 -21.82
CA LEU A 6 0.97 11.17 -20.64
C LEU A 6 2.48 11.28 -20.92
N PRO A 7 3.28 11.84 -20.00
CA PRO A 7 4.72 11.75 -20.03
C PRO A 7 5.18 10.30 -20.14
N ALA A 8 6.29 10.06 -20.85
CA ALA A 8 6.80 8.71 -21.12
C ALA A 8 7.00 7.87 -19.84
N GLU A 9 7.36 8.49 -18.72
CA GLU A 9 7.50 7.85 -17.40
C GLU A 9 6.20 7.22 -16.90
N LEU A 10 5.07 7.93 -17.05
CA LEU A 10 3.76 7.47 -16.60
C LEU A 10 3.11 6.54 -17.61
N ALA A 11 3.42 6.70 -18.89
CA ALA A 11 2.93 5.82 -19.96
C ALA A 11 3.48 4.37 -19.85
N ARG A 12 4.59 4.18 -19.12
CA ARG A 12 5.15 2.86 -18.77
C ARG A 12 4.44 2.19 -17.60
N LEU A 13 3.67 2.94 -16.81
CA LEU A 13 2.99 2.40 -15.64
C LEU A 13 1.89 1.42 -16.07
N GLU A 14 1.64 0.40 -15.26
CA GLU A 14 0.54 -0.52 -15.51
C GLU A 14 -0.80 0.25 -15.50
N PRO A 15 -1.69 0.07 -16.50
CA PRO A 15 -2.87 0.90 -16.67
C PRO A 15 -3.81 0.92 -15.47
N ARG A 16 -3.99 -0.20 -14.77
CA ARG A 16 -4.86 -0.27 -13.59
C ARG A 16 -4.27 0.51 -12.42
N LEU A 17 -2.96 0.44 -12.21
CA LEU A 17 -2.26 1.25 -11.21
C LEU A 17 -2.38 2.74 -11.53
N PHE A 18 -2.24 3.12 -12.80
CA PHE A 18 -2.41 4.51 -13.24
C PHE A 18 -3.83 5.00 -12.96
N CYS A 19 -4.86 4.25 -13.39
CA CYS A 19 -6.26 4.62 -13.14
C CYS A 19 -6.56 4.71 -11.64
N LYS A 20 -6.00 3.81 -10.82
CA LYS A 20 -6.17 3.87 -9.37
C LYS A 20 -5.56 5.14 -8.78
N ALA A 21 -4.35 5.49 -9.21
CA ALA A 21 -3.68 6.71 -8.78
C ALA A 21 -4.45 7.96 -9.24
N LEU A 22 -5.00 7.94 -10.46
CA LEU A 22 -5.83 9.02 -11.01
C LEU A 22 -7.10 9.24 -10.18
N PHE A 23 -7.86 8.19 -9.90
CA PHE A 23 -9.07 8.30 -9.08
C PHE A 23 -8.77 8.80 -7.67
N LYS A 24 -7.66 8.34 -7.08
CA LYS A 24 -7.20 8.81 -5.77
C LYS A 24 -6.74 10.27 -5.78
N ALA A 25 -6.06 10.71 -6.85
CA ALA A 25 -5.68 12.11 -7.02
C ALA A 25 -6.90 13.04 -7.19
N LEU A 26 -8.00 12.48 -7.69
CA LEU A 26 -9.32 13.11 -7.80
C LEU A 26 -10.21 12.94 -6.56
N ASN A 27 -9.64 12.43 -5.47
CA ASN A 27 -10.33 12.28 -4.19
C ASN A 27 -11.54 11.31 -4.22
N LEU A 28 -11.60 10.41 -5.21
CA LEU A 28 -12.56 9.31 -5.21
C LEU A 28 -12.17 8.26 -4.16
N ARG A 29 -13.14 7.83 -3.34
CA ARG A 29 -12.91 6.81 -2.30
C ARG A 29 -12.94 5.42 -2.94
N ASP A 30 -12.34 4.42 -2.28
CA ASP A 30 -12.34 3.02 -2.79
C ASP A 30 -13.74 2.36 -2.80
N ALA A 31 -14.72 3.01 -2.17
CA ALA A 31 -16.13 2.60 -2.21
C ALA A 31 -16.85 3.16 -3.44
N ASP A 32 -16.32 4.22 -4.05
CA ASP A 32 -16.96 4.96 -5.14
C ASP A 32 -16.65 4.33 -6.51
N PHE A 33 -15.61 3.50 -6.62
CA PHE A 33 -15.25 2.77 -7.83
C PHE A 33 -14.74 1.35 -7.54
N LYS A 34 -14.89 0.44 -8.51
CA LYS A 34 -14.32 -0.92 -8.50
C LYS A 34 -13.72 -1.27 -9.86
N PHE A 35 -12.56 -1.92 -9.83
CA PHE A 35 -11.97 -2.52 -11.02
C PHE A 35 -12.56 -3.90 -11.25
N GLY A 36 -13.26 -4.10 -12.36
CA GLY A 36 -13.56 -5.43 -12.90
C GLY A 36 -12.37 -6.03 -13.64
N LEU A 37 -12.60 -7.09 -14.42
CA LEU A 37 -11.56 -7.74 -15.22
C LEU A 37 -11.01 -6.80 -16.32
N THR A 38 -11.90 -6.11 -17.02
CA THR A 38 -11.55 -5.27 -18.18
C THR A 38 -12.06 -3.82 -18.08
N LYS A 39 -13.01 -3.57 -17.18
CA LYS A 39 -13.71 -2.28 -17.05
C LYS A 39 -13.66 -1.74 -15.62
N VAL A 40 -13.75 -0.42 -15.47
CA VAL A 40 -13.93 0.25 -14.19
C VAL A 40 -15.40 0.57 -14.00
N PHE A 41 -15.95 0.21 -12.84
CA PHE A 41 -17.31 0.51 -12.45
C PHE A 41 -17.32 1.62 -11.41
N PHE A 42 -18.23 2.57 -11.55
CA PHE A 42 -18.40 3.69 -10.62
C PHE A 42 -19.78 3.63 -9.99
N ARG A 43 -19.91 4.19 -8.79
CA ARG A 43 -21.23 4.46 -8.21
C ARG A 43 -21.98 5.51 -9.04
N PRO A 44 -23.32 5.50 -9.01
CA PRO A 44 -24.14 6.52 -9.69
C PRO A 44 -23.68 7.95 -9.36
N GLY A 45 -23.69 8.83 -10.35
CA GLY A 45 -23.24 10.24 -10.22
C GLY A 45 -21.73 10.44 -10.29
N LYS A 46 -20.91 9.48 -9.82
CA LYS A 46 -19.44 9.63 -9.78
C LYS A 46 -18.75 9.54 -11.13
N PHE A 47 -19.33 8.81 -12.08
CA PHE A 47 -18.81 8.78 -13.44
C PHE A 47 -19.01 10.12 -14.17
N ALA A 48 -20.14 10.80 -13.95
CA ALA A 48 -20.42 12.09 -14.58
C ALA A 48 -19.45 13.18 -14.10
N GLU A 49 -19.21 13.26 -12.78
CA GLU A 49 -18.21 14.16 -12.19
C GLU A 49 -16.80 13.90 -12.76
N PHE A 50 -16.45 12.61 -12.95
CA PHE A 50 -15.17 12.23 -13.53
C PHE A 50 -15.07 12.61 -15.01
N ASP A 51 -16.11 12.33 -15.81
CA ASP A 51 -16.11 12.58 -17.25
C ASP A 51 -16.11 14.08 -17.58
N GLU A 52 -16.83 14.91 -16.81
CA GLU A 52 -16.81 16.36 -16.92
C GLU A 52 -15.41 16.93 -16.64
N LEU A 53 -14.78 16.47 -15.55
CA LEU A 53 -13.44 16.90 -15.18
C LEU A 53 -12.39 16.43 -16.21
N MET A 54 -12.62 15.31 -16.90
CA MET A 54 -11.72 14.77 -17.92
C MET A 54 -11.91 15.36 -19.33
N LYS A 55 -13.11 15.87 -19.66
CA LYS A 55 -13.40 16.53 -20.94
C LYS A 55 -12.89 17.98 -21.01
N SER A 56 -12.47 18.53 -19.88
CA SER A 56 -11.90 19.87 -19.78
C SER A 56 -10.49 20.00 -20.38
N ASP A 57 -10.10 21.24 -20.68
CA ASP A 57 -8.93 21.65 -21.47
C ASP A 57 -7.62 20.87 -21.21
N PRO A 58 -6.70 20.80 -22.21
CA PRO A 58 -5.38 20.17 -22.07
C PRO A 58 -4.57 20.64 -20.85
N GLN A 59 -4.81 21.87 -20.38
CA GLN A 59 -4.19 22.44 -19.19
C GLN A 59 -4.64 21.72 -17.90
N ASN A 60 -5.91 21.36 -17.77
CA ASN A 60 -6.41 20.67 -16.58
C ASN A 60 -5.84 19.25 -16.49
N LEU A 61 -5.61 18.60 -17.64
CA LEU A 61 -4.96 17.30 -17.71
C LEU A 61 -3.50 17.33 -17.20
N ALA A 62 -2.77 18.42 -17.46
CA ALA A 62 -1.42 18.59 -16.91
C ALA A 62 -1.44 18.73 -15.37
N VAL A 63 -2.42 19.45 -14.82
CA VAL A 63 -2.62 19.59 -13.36
C VAL A 63 -2.99 18.25 -12.72
N LEU A 64 -3.84 17.46 -13.37
CA LEU A 64 -4.17 16.10 -12.96
C LEU A 64 -2.91 15.21 -12.90
N ILE A 65 -2.09 15.25 -13.94
CA ILE A 65 -0.85 14.47 -14.02
C ILE A 65 0.10 14.86 -12.89
N SER A 66 0.23 16.15 -12.56
CA SER A 66 1.10 16.59 -11.46
C SER A 66 0.60 16.08 -10.10
N LYS A 67 -0.71 16.10 -9.85
CA LYS A 67 -1.33 15.51 -8.65
C LYS A 67 -1.07 14.00 -8.56
N VAL A 68 -1.21 13.27 -9.67
CA VAL A 68 -0.91 11.83 -9.73
C VAL A 68 0.57 11.57 -9.44
N LYS A 69 1.50 12.33 -10.03
CA LYS A 69 2.94 12.19 -9.73
C LYS A 69 3.24 12.41 -8.25
N LYS A 70 2.69 13.48 -7.65
CA LYS A 70 2.83 13.75 -6.21
C LYS A 70 2.29 12.58 -5.36
N TRP A 71 1.13 12.05 -5.70
CA TRP A 71 0.53 10.92 -4.99
C TRP A 71 1.36 9.64 -5.12
N LEU A 72 1.91 9.35 -6.30
CA LEU A 72 2.79 8.19 -6.53
C LEU A 72 4.06 8.27 -5.68
N ILE A 73 4.71 9.43 -5.66
CA ILE A 73 5.92 9.66 -4.85
C ILE A 73 5.59 9.45 -3.36
N TRP A 74 4.51 10.07 -2.87
CA TRP A 74 4.12 9.94 -1.47
C TRP A 74 3.80 8.49 -1.08
N THR A 75 3.11 7.77 -1.96
CA THR A 75 2.77 6.36 -1.74
C THR A 75 4.03 5.50 -1.70
N ARG A 76 5.00 5.70 -2.60
CA ARG A 76 6.29 4.98 -2.60
C ARG A 76 7.05 5.20 -1.29
N TRP A 77 7.15 6.45 -0.84
CA TRP A 77 7.81 6.78 0.43
C TRP A 77 7.11 6.11 1.62
N LYS A 78 5.79 6.17 1.69
CA LYS A 78 5.03 5.46 2.72
C LYS A 78 5.28 3.96 2.68
N THR A 79 5.23 3.33 1.50
CA THR A 79 5.50 1.89 1.37
C THR A 79 6.90 1.54 1.87
N ALA A 80 7.92 2.35 1.55
CA ALA A 80 9.27 2.14 2.04
C ALA A 80 9.36 2.27 3.58
N GLN A 81 8.75 3.31 4.15
CA GLN A 81 8.69 3.52 5.61
C GLN A 81 8.01 2.33 6.33
N TRP A 82 6.84 1.91 5.84
CA TRP A 82 6.11 0.76 6.41
C TRP A 82 6.86 -0.55 6.23
N CYS A 83 7.55 -0.75 5.11
CA CYS A 83 8.40 -1.91 4.88
C CYS A 83 9.54 -1.96 5.92
N ALA A 84 10.27 -0.86 6.10
CA ALA A 84 11.35 -0.77 7.09
C ALA A 84 10.82 -1.07 8.52
N LEU A 85 9.70 -0.47 8.91
CA LEU A 85 9.06 -0.73 10.20
C LEU A 85 8.67 -2.21 10.36
N SER A 86 8.17 -2.84 9.29
CA SER A 86 7.73 -4.25 9.33
C SER A 86 8.91 -5.19 9.56
N VAL A 87 10.06 -4.93 8.93
CA VAL A 87 11.30 -5.70 9.14
C VAL A 87 11.80 -5.55 10.57
N ILE A 88 11.78 -4.33 11.13
CA ILE A 88 12.16 -4.08 12.53
C ILE A 88 11.26 -4.85 13.49
N LYS A 89 9.93 -4.80 13.27
CA LYS A 89 8.96 -5.55 14.09
C LYS A 89 9.21 -7.06 14.03
N LEU A 90 9.50 -7.59 12.83
CA LEU A 90 9.80 -9.02 12.65
C LEU A 90 11.07 -9.43 13.40
N LYS A 91 12.15 -8.66 13.28
CA LYS A 91 13.39 -8.86 14.05
C LYS A 91 13.11 -8.91 15.56
N ASN A 92 12.39 -7.91 16.06
CA ASN A 92 12.05 -7.83 17.49
C ASN A 92 11.20 -9.02 17.95
N LYS A 93 10.29 -9.50 17.10
CA LYS A 93 9.48 -10.68 17.41
C LYS A 93 10.31 -11.96 17.49
N ILE A 94 11.31 -12.13 16.62
CA ILE A 94 12.22 -13.28 16.66
C ILE A 94 13.06 -13.26 17.95
N LEU A 95 13.60 -12.10 18.31
CA LEU A 95 14.37 -11.94 19.56
C LEU A 95 13.51 -12.19 20.80
N TYR A 96 12.28 -11.68 20.82
CA TYR A 96 11.32 -11.94 21.89
C TYR A 96 11.03 -13.45 22.03
N ARG A 97 10.76 -14.14 20.92
CA ARG A 97 10.52 -15.60 20.94
C ARG A 97 11.73 -16.37 21.47
N ARG A 98 12.94 -15.97 21.09
CA ARG A 98 14.19 -16.57 21.62
C ARG A 98 14.27 -16.40 23.14
N LYS A 99 13.96 -15.20 23.66
CA LYS A 99 13.97 -14.96 25.11
C LYS A 99 12.99 -15.88 25.85
N CYS A 100 11.74 -15.98 25.37
CA CYS A 100 10.76 -16.88 25.96
C CYS A 100 11.20 -18.34 25.96
N LEU A 101 11.87 -18.80 24.89
CA LEU A 101 12.42 -20.16 24.84
C LEU A 101 13.50 -20.38 25.90
N ILE A 102 14.39 -19.41 26.11
CA ILE A 102 15.44 -19.48 27.14
C ILE A 102 14.80 -19.55 28.54
N ASP A 103 13.77 -18.72 28.79
CA ASP A 103 13.06 -18.72 30.08
C ASP A 103 12.41 -20.08 30.37
N ILE A 104 11.72 -20.67 29.38
CA ILE A 104 11.14 -22.02 29.49
C ILE A 104 12.24 -23.05 29.76
N GLN A 105 13.30 -23.06 28.95
CA GLN A 105 14.40 -24.00 29.09
C GLN A 105 15.06 -23.92 30.48
N ARG A 106 15.24 -22.70 31.01
CA ARG A 106 15.78 -22.47 32.34
C ARG A 106 14.91 -23.12 33.41
N HIS A 107 13.61 -22.85 33.40
CA HIS A 107 12.67 -23.41 34.37
C HIS A 107 12.57 -24.94 34.27
N THR A 108 12.49 -25.49 33.05
CA THR A 108 12.45 -26.94 32.83
C THR A 108 13.71 -27.62 33.34
N ARG A 109 14.89 -27.09 33.03
CA ARG A 109 16.17 -27.65 33.50
C ARG A 109 16.27 -27.63 35.03
N MET A 110 15.91 -26.52 35.65
CA MET A 110 15.87 -26.41 37.11
C MET A 110 14.95 -27.46 37.73
N HIS A 111 13.72 -27.58 37.22
CA HIS A 111 12.74 -28.56 37.71
C HIS A 111 13.24 -30.02 37.59
N LEU A 112 13.85 -30.37 36.45
CA LEU A 112 14.39 -31.72 36.23
C LEU A 112 15.54 -32.06 37.18
N VAL A 113 16.44 -31.10 37.45
CA VAL A 113 17.55 -31.28 38.42
C VAL A 113 16.98 -31.44 39.83
N TYR A 114 16.05 -30.59 40.23
CA TYR A 114 15.40 -30.69 41.54
C TYR A 114 14.73 -32.06 41.72
N LYS A 115 13.97 -32.53 40.73
CA LYS A 115 13.32 -33.85 40.79
C LYS A 115 14.30 -35.02 40.95
N ARG A 116 15.54 -34.88 40.46
CA ARG A 116 16.53 -35.96 40.47
C ARG A 116 17.41 -35.98 41.72
N TYR A 117 17.70 -34.82 42.30
CA TYR A 117 18.70 -34.67 43.37
C TYR A 117 18.18 -33.96 44.61
N ALA A 118 16.91 -33.56 44.67
CA ALA A 118 16.34 -33.05 45.91
C ALA A 118 16.42 -34.14 47.00
N PRO A 119 16.77 -33.76 48.24
CA PRO A 119 16.82 -34.69 49.37
C PRO A 119 15.45 -35.26 49.73
#